data_AF-A0A7L1Z827-F1
#
_entry.id   AF-A0A7L1Z827-F1
#
_cell.length_a   1.000
_cell.length_b   1.000
_cell.length_c   1.000
_cell.angle_alpha   90.00
_cell.angle_beta   90.00
_cell.angle_gamma   90.00
#
_symmetry.space_group_name_H-M   'P 1'
#
loop_
_entity.id
_entity.type
_entity.pdbx_description
1 polymer ?
#
loop_
_entity_poly.entity_id
_entity_poly.type
_entity_poly.pdbx_seq_one_letter_code
_entity_poly.pdbx_strand_id
1 'polypeptide(L)'
;RCPAPQVTGRPCVLQVLGKVYAVLSDAKQRAMYDETGMVDEEAEALRGDRDWLEYWQLFFKVTVKDIEDYQKSYKNSEEELADVKAAYLNFKGDMDRIMESVLCVDYTDEPRIREMIERAIGAGELPSYKAFVRESKQKMMSRRRR
;
A
#
# COMPACT_ATOMS: atom_id res chain seq x y z
N ARG A 1 -20.76 -45.61 10.44
CA ARG A 1 -19.32 -45.28 10.67
C ARG A 1 -18.94 -44.30 9.56
N CYS A 2 -19.19 -43.00 9.76
CA CYS A 2 -18.82 -41.97 8.78
C CYS A 2 -17.31 -41.72 8.89
N PRO A 3 -16.56 -41.66 7.79
CA PRO A 3 -15.13 -41.36 7.86
C PRO A 3 -14.99 -39.87 8.20
N ALA A 4 -14.17 -39.58 9.22
CA ALA A 4 -13.83 -38.22 9.59
C ALA A 4 -12.98 -37.57 8.48
N PRO A 5 -13.28 -36.34 8.04
CA PRO A 5 -12.41 -35.65 7.10
C PRO A 5 -11.22 -35.06 7.86
N GLN A 6 -10.05 -35.59 7.54
CA GLN A 6 -8.74 -35.10 7.94
C GLN A 6 -8.32 -33.99 6.96
N VAL A 7 -8.47 -32.69 7.25
CA VAL A 7 -7.69 -31.65 6.53
C VAL A 7 -7.42 -30.41 7.38
N THR A 8 -6.14 -30.27 7.69
CA THR A 8 -5.30 -29.08 7.93
C THR A 8 -5.84 -27.68 7.54
N GLY A 9 -5.70 -26.71 8.45
CA GLY A 9 -5.20 -25.33 8.24
C GLY A 9 -5.95 -24.32 7.31
N ARG A 10 -6.18 -23.09 7.81
CA ARG A 10 -6.61 -21.82 7.16
C ARG A 10 -6.41 -21.74 5.61
N PRO A 11 -7.48 -21.74 4.78
CA PRO A 11 -7.92 -20.55 3.99
C PRO A 11 -9.45 -20.42 3.81
N CYS A 12 -10.23 -21.38 4.33
CA CYS A 12 -11.67 -21.48 4.05
C CYS A 12 -12.51 -20.39 4.71
N VAL A 13 -12.07 -19.79 5.82
CA VAL A 13 -12.87 -18.79 6.55
C VAL A 13 -13.11 -17.53 5.70
N LEU A 14 -12.08 -17.02 5.02
CA LEU A 14 -12.23 -15.83 4.17
C LEU A 14 -13.09 -16.13 2.94
N GLN A 15 -12.96 -17.34 2.38
CA GLN A 15 -13.77 -17.79 1.25
C GLN A 15 -15.25 -17.94 1.64
N VAL A 16 -15.54 -18.53 2.81
CA VAL A 16 -16.90 -18.67 3.35
C VAL A 16 -17.49 -17.29 3.66
N LEU A 17 -16.72 -16.39 4.29
CA LEU A 17 -17.17 -15.04 4.59
C LEU A 17 -17.47 -14.25 3.30
N GLY A 18 -16.64 -14.39 2.27
CA GLY A 18 -16.87 -13.78 0.95
C GLY A 18 -18.14 -14.30 0.26
N LYS A 19 -18.44 -15.60 0.40
CA LYS A 19 -19.69 -16.20 -0.12
C LYS A 19 -20.93 -15.68 0.63
N VAL A 20 -20.88 -15.65 1.96
CA VAL A 20 -21.96 -15.10 2.79
C VAL A 20 -22.23 -13.65 2.42
N TYR A 21 -21.18 -12.84 2.30
CA TYR A 21 -21.33 -11.46 1.88
C TYR A 21 -21.94 -11.36 0.50
N ALA A 22 -21.49 -12.13 -0.49
CA ALA A 22 -22.02 -12.09 -1.85
C ALA A 22 -23.54 -12.31 -1.93
N VAL A 23 -24.04 -13.30 -1.19
CA VAL A 23 -25.48 -13.61 -1.14
C VAL A 23 -26.24 -12.52 -0.40
N LEU A 24 -25.70 -12.07 0.73
CA LEU A 24 -26.40 -11.09 1.56
C LEU A 24 -26.28 -9.66 1.00
N SER A 25 -25.24 -9.29 0.25
CA SER A 25 -25.06 -7.92 -0.24
C SER A 25 -26.00 -7.56 -1.38
N ASP A 26 -26.42 -8.54 -2.19
CA ASP A 26 -27.37 -8.35 -3.27
C ASP A 26 -28.81 -8.54 -2.77
N ALA A 27 -29.68 -7.55 -3.00
CA ALA A 27 -31.04 -7.56 -2.48
C ALA A 27 -31.90 -8.70 -3.06
N LYS A 28 -31.65 -9.12 -4.31
CA LYS A 28 -32.40 -10.21 -4.94
C LYS A 28 -31.93 -11.56 -4.41
N GLN A 29 -30.61 -11.76 -4.29
CA GLN A 29 -30.05 -12.99 -3.72
C GLN A 29 -30.40 -13.13 -2.24
N ARG A 30 -30.39 -12.03 -1.47
CA ARG A 30 -30.84 -12.04 -0.08
C ARG A 30 -32.31 -12.43 0.04
N ALA A 31 -33.19 -11.84 -0.78
CA ALA A 31 -34.62 -12.18 -0.75
C ALA A 31 -34.86 -13.66 -1.07
N MET A 32 -34.18 -14.21 -2.08
CA MET A 32 -34.28 -15.64 -2.43
C MET A 32 -33.77 -16.52 -1.28
N TYR A 33 -32.67 -16.16 -0.63
CA TYR A 33 -32.16 -16.86 0.55
C TYR A 33 -33.14 -16.81 1.72
N ASP A 34 -33.71 -15.64 2.02
CA ASP A 34 -34.68 -15.47 3.12
C ASP A 34 -35.97 -16.28 2.89
N GLU A 35 -36.40 -16.44 1.62
CA GLU A 35 -37.60 -17.21 1.26
C GLU A 35 -37.38 -18.72 1.20
N THR A 36 -36.23 -19.17 0.69
CA THR A 36 -36.01 -20.59 0.35
C THR A 36 -35.01 -21.29 1.27
N GLY A 37 -34.16 -20.54 1.98
CA GLY A 37 -33.03 -21.07 2.75
C GLY A 37 -31.94 -21.71 1.90
N MET A 38 -32.01 -21.59 0.57
CA MET A 38 -31.05 -22.20 -0.35
C MET A 38 -30.01 -21.18 -0.81
N VAL A 39 -28.76 -21.63 -0.92
CA VAL A 39 -27.67 -20.89 -1.54
C VAL A 39 -27.21 -21.70 -2.74
N ASP A 40 -27.19 -21.08 -3.91
CA ASP A 40 -26.58 -21.70 -5.08
C ASP A 40 -25.06 -21.68 -4.90
N GLU A 41 -24.47 -22.80 -4.50
CA GLU A 41 -23.03 -22.95 -4.32
C GLU A 41 -22.25 -22.92 -5.65
N GLU A 42 -22.96 -23.13 -6.77
CA GLU A 42 -22.44 -23.23 -8.13
C GLU A 42 -22.70 -21.95 -8.94
N ALA A 43 -23.57 -21.06 -8.44
CA ALA A 43 -23.78 -19.73 -8.98
C ALA A 43 -22.44 -19.02 -9.14
N GLU A 44 -22.21 -18.51 -10.35
CA GLU A 44 -21.06 -17.75 -10.83
C GLU A 44 -20.77 -16.44 -10.07
N ALA A 45 -21.26 -16.28 -8.83
CA ALA A 45 -21.00 -15.12 -8.01
C ALA A 45 -19.49 -14.81 -7.93
N LEU A 46 -18.61 -15.81 -8.02
CA LEU A 46 -17.15 -15.65 -8.02
C LEU A 46 -16.47 -15.71 -9.41
N ARG A 47 -17.20 -15.89 -10.52
CA ARG A 47 -16.60 -16.08 -11.86
C ARG A 47 -16.83 -14.93 -12.85
N GLY A 48 -17.86 -14.10 -12.68
CA GLY A 48 -18.15 -12.99 -13.59
C GLY A 48 -17.70 -11.65 -13.04
N ASP A 49 -16.75 -11.00 -13.74
CA ASP A 49 -16.47 -9.55 -13.81
C ASP A 49 -16.77 -8.73 -12.53
N ARG A 50 -16.41 -9.25 -11.35
CA ARG A 50 -16.62 -8.53 -10.10
C ARG A 50 -15.59 -7.43 -10.04
N ASP A 51 -16.03 -6.18 -9.99
CA ASP A 51 -15.14 -5.06 -9.75
C ASP A 51 -14.57 -5.20 -8.33
N TRP A 52 -13.37 -5.76 -8.26
CA TRP A 52 -12.66 -5.97 -7.01
C TRP A 52 -12.45 -4.65 -6.28
N LEU A 53 -12.30 -3.53 -7.00
CA LEU A 53 -12.16 -2.21 -6.39
C LEU A 53 -13.44 -1.85 -5.62
N GLU A 54 -14.61 -2.03 -6.24
CA GLU A 54 -15.91 -1.77 -5.60
C GLU A 54 -16.14 -2.67 -4.38
N TYR A 55 -15.78 -3.95 -4.48
CA TYR A 55 -15.89 -4.89 -3.37
C TYR A 55 -15.01 -4.51 -2.17
N TRP A 56 -13.75 -4.10 -2.40
CA TRP A 56 -12.86 -3.67 -1.32
C TRP A 56 -13.28 -2.32 -0.73
N GLN A 57 -13.83 -1.41 -1.53
CA GLN A 57 -14.35 -0.12 -1.07
C GLN A 57 -15.55 -0.25 -0.11
N LEU A 58 -16.29 -1.37 -0.15
CA LEU A 58 -17.36 -1.65 0.82
C LEU A 58 -16.82 -1.86 2.24
N PHE A 59 -15.62 -2.43 2.37
CA PHE A 59 -14.97 -2.70 3.66
C PHE A 59 -14.01 -1.60 4.10
N PHE A 60 -13.28 -1.02 3.15
CA PHE A 60 -12.25 -0.01 3.39
C PHE A 60 -12.57 1.26 2.63
N LYS A 61 -13.42 2.10 3.24
CA LYS A 61 -13.66 3.45 2.72
C LYS A 61 -12.48 4.34 3.10
N VAL A 62 -11.57 4.54 2.15
CA VAL A 62 -10.49 5.52 2.27
C VAL A 62 -10.99 6.85 1.72
N THR A 63 -10.99 7.88 2.56
CA THR A 63 -11.34 9.25 2.16
C THR A 63 -10.08 10.05 1.84
N VAL A 64 -10.23 11.16 1.12
CA VAL A 64 -9.12 12.10 0.87
C VAL A 64 -8.52 12.59 2.19
N LYS A 65 -9.37 12.78 3.22
CA LYS A 65 -8.93 13.17 4.55
C LYS A 65 -8.03 12.12 5.20
N ASP A 66 -8.33 10.84 5.03
CA ASP A 66 -7.48 9.76 5.56
C ASP A 66 -6.10 9.76 4.90
N ILE A 67 -6.02 10.09 3.60
CA ILE A 67 -4.75 10.25 2.88
C ILE A 67 -3.96 11.45 3.42
N GLU A 68 -4.62 12.59 3.63
CA GLU A 68 -3.98 13.79 4.18
C GLU A 68 -3.49 13.57 5.62
N ASP A 69 -4.29 12.89 6.45
CA ASP A 69 -3.94 12.60 7.83
C ASP A 69 -2.78 11.57 7.90
N TYR A 70 -2.80 10.57 7.02
CA TYR A 70 -1.65 9.66 6.85
C TYR A 70 -0.39 10.42 6.41
N GLN A 71 -0.49 11.27 5.39
CA GLN A 71 0.64 12.08 4.90
C GLN A 71 1.26 12.92 6.02
N LYS A 72 0.43 13.54 6.88
CA LYS A 72 0.93 14.31 8.04
C LYS A 72 1.61 13.43 9.07
N SER A 73 1.08 12.22 9.31
CA SER A 73 1.67 11.28 10.27
C SER A 73 2.98 10.66 9.77
N TYR A 74 3.11 10.47 8.46
CA TYR A 74 4.29 9.90 7.82
C TYR A 74 5.42 10.92 7.69
N LYS A 75 5.13 12.17 7.30
CA LYS A 75 6.17 13.21 7.17
C LYS A 75 6.85 13.52 8.50
N ASN A 76 8.18 13.51 8.50
CA ASN A 76 9.08 13.64 9.64
C ASN A 76 9.00 12.51 10.68
N SER A 77 8.37 11.39 10.32
CA SER A 77 8.34 10.20 11.18
C SER A 77 9.65 9.40 11.11
N GLU A 78 9.82 8.48 12.05
CA GLU A 78 10.91 7.50 12.00
C GLU A 78 10.76 6.53 10.81
N GLU A 79 9.51 6.25 10.41
CA GLU A 79 9.19 5.41 9.26
C GLU A 79 9.70 6.04 7.97
N GLU A 80 9.41 7.32 7.73
CA GLU A 80 9.94 8.04 6.57
C GLU A 80 11.48 8.05 6.57
N LEU A 81 12.09 8.24 7.74
CA LEU A 81 13.54 8.23 7.85
C LEU A 81 14.14 6.85 7.51
N ALA A 82 13.48 5.76 7.91
CA ALA A 82 13.87 4.40 7.53
C ALA A 82 13.73 4.18 6.02
N ASP A 83 12.63 4.63 5.42
CA ASP A 83 12.37 4.50 3.98
C ASP A 83 13.35 5.30 3.14
N VAL A 84 13.67 6.53 3.55
CA VAL A 84 14.69 7.38 2.90
C VAL A 84 16.06 6.70 2.97
N LYS A 85 16.44 6.13 4.12
CA LYS A 85 17.71 5.38 4.26
C LYS A 85 17.73 4.15 3.35
N ALA A 86 16.64 3.39 3.31
CA ALA A 86 16.52 2.22 2.46
C ALA A 86 16.63 2.59 0.97
N ALA A 87 15.91 3.62 0.53
CA ALA A 87 15.99 4.16 -0.82
C ALA A 87 17.41 4.63 -1.16
N TYR A 88 18.07 5.34 -0.23
CA TYR A 88 19.44 5.80 -0.41
C TYR A 88 20.43 4.66 -0.67
N LEU A 89 20.31 3.57 0.11
CA LEU A 89 21.14 2.37 -0.06
C LEU A 89 20.83 1.66 -1.40
N ASN A 90 19.56 1.49 -1.73
CA ASN A 90 19.12 0.82 -2.95
C ASN A 90 19.56 1.56 -4.22
N PHE A 91 19.52 2.89 -4.21
CA PHE A 91 19.87 3.72 -5.36
C PHE A 91 21.26 4.33 -5.28
N LYS A 92 22.09 3.89 -4.31
CA LYS A 92 23.47 4.34 -4.13
C LYS A 92 23.61 5.87 -4.14
N GLY A 93 22.67 6.55 -3.48
CA GLY A 93 22.64 8.00 -3.36
C GLY A 93 22.18 8.78 -4.60
N ASP A 94 21.55 8.15 -5.60
CA ASP A 94 20.93 8.88 -6.71
C ASP A 94 19.61 9.53 -6.28
N MET A 95 19.65 10.85 -6.12
CA MET A 95 18.53 11.63 -5.62
C MET A 95 17.31 11.67 -6.56
N ASP A 96 17.48 11.47 -7.88
CA ASP A 96 16.32 11.39 -8.78
C ASP A 96 15.46 10.17 -8.40
N ARG A 97 16.11 9.02 -8.25
CA ARG A 97 15.46 7.75 -7.94
C ARG A 97 14.90 7.72 -6.52
N ILE A 98 15.61 8.35 -5.57
CA ILE A 98 15.14 8.46 -4.18
C ILE A 98 13.83 9.25 -4.15
N MET A 99 13.78 10.44 -4.77
CA MET A 99 12.58 11.28 -4.78
C MET A 99 11.40 10.63 -5.50
N GLU A 100 11.64 9.80 -6.52
CA GLU A 100 10.60 9.04 -7.22
C GLU A 100 10.10 7.81 -6.44
N SER A 101 10.85 7.35 -5.44
CA SER A 101 10.55 6.10 -4.69
C SER A 101 9.92 6.32 -3.33
N VAL A 102 10.21 7.44 -2.67
CA VAL A 102 9.74 7.71 -1.30
C VAL A 102 8.32 8.24 -1.34
N LEU A 103 7.46 7.71 -0.45
CA LEU A 103 6.06 8.09 -0.36
C LEU A 103 5.89 9.56 0.06
N CYS A 104 4.79 10.18 -0.39
CA CYS A 104 4.36 11.49 0.08
C CYS A 104 5.38 12.63 -0.11
N VAL A 105 6.31 12.48 -1.08
CA VAL A 105 7.36 13.44 -1.38
C VAL A 105 7.03 14.22 -2.65
N ASP A 106 7.11 15.55 -2.55
CA ASP A 106 7.11 16.46 -3.70
C ASP A 106 8.52 17.01 -3.94
N TYR A 107 8.77 17.61 -5.11
CA TYR A 107 10.06 18.24 -5.42
C TYR A 107 10.44 19.36 -4.42
N THR A 108 9.44 19.97 -3.78
CA THR A 108 9.62 20.99 -2.74
C THR A 108 10.19 20.41 -1.45
N ASP A 109 10.00 19.11 -1.20
CA ASP A 109 10.51 18.39 -0.03
C ASP A 109 11.99 17.97 -0.18
N GLU A 110 12.60 18.08 -1.37
CA GLU A 110 13.99 17.66 -1.60
C GLU A 110 14.98 18.20 -0.55
N PRO A 111 14.95 19.49 -0.15
CA PRO A 111 15.86 20.01 0.87
C PRO A 111 15.78 19.26 2.20
N ARG A 112 14.56 18.89 2.62
CA ARG A 112 14.29 18.16 3.86
C ARG A 112 14.81 16.73 3.79
N ILE A 113 14.52 16.03 2.69
CA ILE A 113 15.01 14.66 2.45
C ILE A 113 16.54 14.63 2.40
N ARG A 114 17.15 15.63 1.74
CA ARG A 114 18.61 15.77 1.69
C ARG A 114 19.21 15.98 3.08
N GLU A 115 18.61 16.84 3.90
CA GLU A 115 19.06 17.07 5.28
C GLU A 115 19.00 15.77 6.11
N MET A 116 17.93 14.97 5.95
CA MET A 116 17.82 13.67 6.62
C MET A 116 18.97 12.73 6.25
N ILE A 117 19.30 12.65 4.96
CA ILE A 117 20.42 11.84 4.45
C ILE A 117 21.76 12.37 4.97
N GLU A 118 21.99 13.68 4.92
CA GLU A 118 23.22 14.31 5.40
C GLU A 118 23.43 14.06 6.90
N ARG A 119 22.37 14.17 7.71
CA ARG A 119 22.42 13.83 9.14
C ARG A 119 22.75 12.36 9.36
N ALA A 120 22.14 11.45 8.61
CA ALA A 120 22.42 10.01 8.71
C ALA A 120 23.85 9.65 8.26
N ILE A 121 24.39 10.32 7.25
CA ILE A 121 25.81 10.18 6.85
C ILE A 121 26.72 10.73 7.95
N GLY A 122 26.39 11.90 8.52
CA GLY A 122 27.15 12.52 9.61
C GLY A 122 27.17 11.68 10.90
N ALA A 123 26.09 10.95 11.16
CA ALA A 123 25.98 9.98 12.25
C ALA A 123 26.71 8.65 11.96
N GLY A 124 27.20 8.43 10.73
CA GLY A 124 27.88 7.21 10.32
C GLY A 124 26.95 6.04 10.01
N GLU A 125 25.64 6.27 9.92
CA GLU A 125 24.63 5.24 9.65
C GLU A 125 24.51 4.90 8.16
N LEU A 126 24.86 5.86 7.29
CA LEU A 126 24.85 5.69 5.83
C LEU A 126 26.26 5.89 5.24
N PRO A 127 26.64 5.09 4.23
CA PRO A 127 27.88 5.31 3.49
C PRO A 127 27.78 6.57 2.62
N SER A 128 28.90 7.26 2.44
CA SER A 128 28.96 8.43 1.56
C SER A 128 29.11 8.00 0.09
N TYR A 129 28.02 8.05 -0.69
CA TYR A 129 28.07 7.75 -2.12
C TYR A 129 28.46 8.97 -2.97
N LYS A 130 29.33 8.75 -3.95
CA LYS A 130 29.80 9.80 -4.88
C LYS A 130 28.66 10.48 -5.66
N ALA A 131 27.62 9.73 -6.01
CA ALA A 131 26.46 10.24 -6.74
C ALA A 131 25.74 11.34 -5.97
N PHE A 132 25.64 11.18 -4.64
CA PHE A 132 25.03 12.16 -3.74
C PHE A 132 25.95 13.35 -3.48
N VAL A 133 27.22 13.09 -3.12
CA VAL A 133 28.17 14.14 -2.71
C VAL A 133 28.59 15.04 -3.87
N ARG A 134 28.77 14.48 -5.06
CA ARG A 134 29.26 15.22 -6.24
C ARG A 134 28.12 15.60 -7.19
N GLU A 135 26.90 15.65 -6.68
CA GLU A 135 25.76 16.02 -7.50
C GLU A 135 25.91 17.45 -8.03
N SER A 136 25.59 17.65 -9.32
CA SER A 136 25.70 18.97 -9.94
C SER A 136 24.52 19.85 -9.54
N LYS A 137 24.80 21.15 -9.33
CA LYS A 137 23.76 22.15 -9.06
C LYS A 137 22.70 22.19 -10.16
N GLN A 138 23.10 21.94 -11.41
CA GLN A 138 22.19 21.92 -12.55
C GLN A 138 21.18 20.77 -12.43
N LYS A 139 21.62 19.58 -11.99
CA LYS A 139 20.74 18.43 -11.77
C LYS A 139 19.71 18.73 -10.67
N MET A 140 20.17 19.29 -9.54
CA MET A 140 19.29 19.72 -8.45
C MET A 140 18.26 20.79 -8.90
N MET A 141 18.71 21.80 -9.67
CA MET A 141 17.81 22.83 -10.18
C MET A 141 16.82 22.30 -11.23
N SER A 142 17.20 21.29 -12.01
CA SER A 142 16.31 20.67 -12.99
C SER A 142 15.15 19.92 -12.31
N ARG A 143 15.41 19.27 -11.16
CA ARG A 143 14.37 18.57 -10.39
C ARG A 143 13.35 19.52 -9.78
N ARG A 144 13.77 20.69 -9.32
CA ARG A 144 12.86 21.74 -8.80
C ARG A 144 11.90 22.33 -9.85
N ARG A 145 12.11 22.05 -11.14
CA ARG A 145 11.32 22.57 -12.25
C ARG A 145 10.33 21.54 -12.83
N ARG A 146 10.32 20.32 -12.29
CA ARG A 146 9.34 19.29 -12.65
C ARG A 146 8.03 19.54 -11.90
#